data_AF-A0AAC9A0G1-F1
#
_entry.id   AF-A0AAC9A0G1-F1
#
_cell.length_a   1.000
_cell.length_b   1.000
_cell.length_c   1.000
_cell.angle_alpha   90.00
_cell.angle_beta   90.00
_cell.angle_gamma   90.00
#
_symmetry.space_group_name_H-M   'P 1'
#
loop_
_entity.id
_entity.type
_entity.pdbx_description
1 polymer ?
#
loop_
_entity_poly.entity_id
_entity_poly.type
_entity_poly.pdbx_seq_one_letter_code
_entity_poly.pdbx_strand_id
1 'polypeptide(L)'
;MLDNNIKVGNFYNNIGAGRKSGYEVAKKVLEEMYKKDEEVQVSKLAKQLRVTYSTGRNYLLRFLEEELGVTTNLKYYSYKK
;
A
#
# COMPACT_ATOMS: atom_id res chain seq x y z
N MET A 1 -8.27 31.96 -35.03
CA MET A 1 -7.84 32.03 -33.62
C MET A 1 -8.32 30.75 -32.98
N LEU A 2 -7.41 29.84 -32.61
CA LEU A 2 -7.78 28.58 -31.95
C LEU A 2 -7.95 28.87 -30.47
N ASP A 3 -9.17 28.70 -29.97
CA ASP A 3 -9.49 28.73 -28.54
C ASP A 3 -8.85 27.52 -27.86
N ASN A 4 -7.63 27.72 -27.36
CA ASN A 4 -6.92 26.78 -26.48
C ASN A 4 -7.51 26.80 -25.07
N ASN A 5 -8.82 26.55 -24.93
CA ASN A 5 -9.43 26.24 -23.64
C ASN A 5 -9.16 24.77 -23.29
N ILE A 6 -7.88 24.40 -23.16
CA ILE A 6 -7.48 23.19 -22.46
C ILE A 6 -7.90 23.40 -21.01
N LYS A 7 -8.89 22.65 -20.54
CA LYS A 7 -9.28 22.59 -19.12
C LYS A 7 -8.09 22.06 -18.31
N VAL A 8 -7.17 22.95 -17.95
CA VAL A 8 -5.94 22.64 -17.20
C VAL A 8 -6.25 22.09 -15.79
N GLY A 9 -7.49 22.28 -15.32
CA GLY A 9 -7.97 21.74 -14.03
C GLY A 9 -7.88 20.22 -13.88
N ASN A 10 -7.79 19.46 -15.00
CA ASN A 10 -7.59 18.00 -14.95
C ASN A 10 -6.15 17.55 -15.23
N PHE A 11 -5.21 18.47 -15.46
CA PHE A 11 -3.84 18.11 -15.85
C PHE A 11 -2.89 17.88 -14.67
N TYR A 12 -3.20 18.38 -13.47
CA TYR A 12 -2.31 18.28 -12.30
C TYR A 12 -3.05 18.03 -10.96
N ASN A 13 -3.85 16.99 -10.86
CA ASN A 13 -4.59 16.69 -9.62
C ASN A 13 -3.76 16.08 -8.47
N ASN A 14 -2.42 16.15 -8.48
CA ASN A 14 -1.57 15.54 -7.43
C ASN A 14 -0.13 16.13 -7.35
N ILE A 15 0.04 17.45 -7.45
CA ILE A 15 1.35 18.11 -7.19
C ILE A 15 1.35 18.75 -5.79
N GLY A 16 0.94 18.00 -4.76
CA GLY A 16 0.92 18.51 -3.40
C GLY A 16 0.54 17.43 -2.39
N ALA A 17 1.53 16.96 -1.63
CA ALA A 17 1.50 15.85 -0.68
C ALA A 17 1.25 14.47 -1.33
N GLY A 18 2.27 13.61 -1.30
CA GLY A 18 2.18 12.25 -1.82
C GLY A 18 0.98 11.48 -1.28
N ARG A 19 0.53 10.46 -2.03
CA ARG A 19 -0.60 9.61 -1.61
C ARG A 19 -0.39 9.14 -0.17
N LYS A 20 -1.37 9.39 0.70
CA LYS A 20 -1.40 8.79 2.05
C LYS A 20 -1.20 7.28 1.90
N SER A 21 -0.28 6.71 2.69
CA SER A 21 -0.01 5.27 2.70
C SER A 21 -1.33 4.49 2.84
N GLY A 22 -1.52 3.48 2.00
CA GLY A 22 -2.68 2.59 2.07
C GLY A 22 -2.64 1.60 3.24
N TYR A 23 -1.67 1.75 4.15
CA TYR A 23 -1.42 0.83 5.25
C TYR A 23 -2.61 0.68 6.19
N GLU A 24 -3.35 1.75 6.52
CA GLU A 24 -4.51 1.63 7.42
C GLU A 24 -5.59 0.69 6.88
N VAL A 25 -5.76 0.64 5.56
CA VAL A 25 -6.67 -0.31 4.91
C VAL A 25 -6.08 -1.71 4.96
N ALA A 26 -4.78 -1.85 4.70
CA ALA A 26 -4.08 -3.13 4.77
C ALA A 26 -4.11 -3.73 6.19
N LYS A 27 -3.93 -2.91 7.22
CA LYS A 27 -3.98 -3.28 8.63
C LYS A 27 -5.31 -3.94 8.97
N LYS A 28 -6.44 -3.32 8.60
CA LYS A 28 -7.78 -3.89 8.85
C LYS A 28 -7.95 -5.27 8.20
N VAL A 29 -7.52 -5.41 6.94
CA VAL A 29 -7.56 -6.70 6.24
C VAL A 29 -6.70 -7.75 6.94
N LEU A 30 -5.48 -7.39 7.33
CA LEU A 30 -4.54 -8.29 8.00
C LEU A 30 -5.02 -8.69 9.41
N GLU A 31 -5.61 -7.76 10.17
CA GLU A 31 -6.23 -8.06 11.46
C GLU A 31 -7.37 -9.07 11.33
N GLU A 32 -8.22 -8.94 10.30
CA GLU A 32 -9.30 -9.89 10.07
C GLU A 32 -8.77 -11.28 9.70
N MET A 33 -7.76 -11.36 8.84
CA MET A 33 -7.12 -12.63 8.49
C MET A 33 -6.47 -13.27 9.71
N TYR A 34 -5.75 -12.49 10.52
CA TYR A 34 -5.10 -12.96 11.75
C TYR A 34 -6.12 -13.51 12.76
N LYS A 35 -7.23 -12.80 12.99
CA LYS A 35 -8.31 -13.26 13.91
C LYS A 35 -8.96 -14.56 13.46
N LYS A 36 -8.90 -14.88 12.17
CA LYS A 36 -9.46 -16.10 11.57
C LYS A 36 -8.43 -17.22 11.40
N ASP A 37 -7.20 -17.02 11.83
CA ASP A 37 -6.08 -17.94 11.62
C ASP A 37 -5.87 -18.27 10.11
N GLU A 38 -6.12 -17.29 9.25
CA GLU A 38 -5.96 -17.42 7.79
C GLU A 38 -4.50 -17.20 7.36
N GLU A 39 -3.96 -18.10 6.54
CA GLU A 39 -2.64 -17.94 5.95
C GLU A 39 -2.60 -16.76 4.95
N VAL A 40 -1.68 -15.81 5.18
CA VAL A 40 -1.50 -14.65 4.31
C VAL A 40 -0.50 -14.93 3.19
N GLN A 41 -0.99 -15.05 1.96
CA GLN A 41 -0.15 -15.04 0.76
C GLN A 41 0.00 -13.61 0.22
N VAL A 42 1.24 -13.09 0.15
CA VAL A 42 1.53 -11.70 -0.30
C VAL A 42 0.94 -11.39 -1.68
N SER A 43 0.94 -12.35 -2.61
CA SER A 43 0.35 -12.18 -3.94
C SER A 43 -1.17 -11.99 -3.91
N LYS A 44 -1.88 -12.69 -3.02
CA LYS A 44 -3.32 -12.53 -2.80
C LYS A 44 -3.63 -11.21 -2.09
N LEU A 45 -2.87 -10.90 -1.04
CA LEU A 45 -2.98 -9.64 -0.29
C LEU A 45 -2.80 -8.43 -1.24
N ALA A 46 -1.77 -8.45 -2.08
CA ALA A 46 -1.50 -7.38 -3.04
C ALA A 46 -2.66 -7.21 -4.05
N LYS A 47 -3.22 -8.31 -4.55
CA LYS A 47 -4.40 -8.28 -5.44
C LYS A 47 -5.63 -7.71 -4.74
N GLN A 48 -5.91 -8.15 -3.51
CA GLN A 48 -7.06 -7.67 -2.71
C GLN A 48 -6.96 -6.18 -2.43
N LEU A 49 -5.77 -5.71 -2.05
CA LEU A 49 -5.51 -4.29 -1.76
C LEU A 49 -5.28 -3.44 -3.03
N ARG A 50 -5.25 -4.07 -4.21
CA ARG A 50 -4.94 -3.43 -5.51
C ARG A 50 -3.63 -2.64 -5.48
N VAL A 51 -2.60 -3.23 -4.88
CA VAL A 51 -1.23 -2.69 -4.79
C VAL A 51 -0.22 -3.60 -5.47
N THR A 52 1.00 -3.10 -5.67
CA THR A 52 2.11 -3.94 -6.13
C THR A 52 2.46 -5.01 -5.10
N TYR A 53 3.05 -6.12 -5.56
CA TYR A 53 3.54 -7.18 -4.67
C TYR A 53 4.48 -6.64 -3.59
N SER A 54 5.42 -5.75 -3.96
CA SER A 54 6.35 -5.11 -3.02
C SER A 54 5.64 -4.29 -1.95
N THR A 55 4.62 -3.53 -2.33
CA THR A 55 3.82 -2.75 -1.39
C THR A 55 3.01 -3.66 -0.45
N GLY A 56 2.37 -4.69 -0.99
CA GLY A 56 1.67 -5.70 -0.18
C GLY A 56 2.60 -6.40 0.81
N ARG A 57 3.82 -6.75 0.37
CA ARG A 57 4.87 -7.32 1.24
C ARG A 57 5.26 -6.36 2.36
N ASN A 58 5.52 -5.10 2.03
CA ASN A 58 5.89 -4.09 3.01
C ASN A 58 4.76 -3.85 4.03
N TYR A 59 3.49 -3.86 3.61
CA TYR A 59 2.37 -3.79 4.55
C TYR A 59 2.30 -4.99 5.48
N LEU A 60 2.52 -6.20 4.98
CA LEU A 60 2.56 -7.39 5.82
C LEU A 60 3.71 -7.33 6.83
N LEU A 61 4.93 -6.96 6.39
CA LEU A 61 6.07 -6.82 7.30
C LEU A 61 5.81 -5.79 8.40
N ARG A 62 5.25 -4.64 8.01
CA ARG A 62 4.89 -3.58 8.96
C ARG A 62 3.86 -4.04 9.98
N PHE A 63 2.86 -4.82 9.55
CA PHE A 63 1.86 -5.39 10.44
C PHE A 63 2.47 -6.38 11.44
N LEU A 64 3.34 -7.28 10.97
CA LEU A 64 4.04 -8.24 11.82
C LEU A 64 4.89 -7.54 12.90
N GLU A 65 5.60 -6.47 12.51
CA GLU A 65 6.48 -5.72 13.41
C GLU A 65 5.71 -4.81 14.38
N GLU A 66 4.82 -3.96 13.87
CA GLU A 66 4.14 -2.92 14.67
C GLU A 66 2.98 -3.48 15.49
N GLU A 67 2.22 -4.44 14.98
CA GLU A 67 0.99 -4.92 15.62
C GLU A 67 1.19 -6.24 16.37
N LEU A 68 2.05 -7.14 15.85
CA LEU A 68 2.31 -8.45 16.46
C LEU A 68 3.64 -8.52 17.21
N GLY A 69 4.49 -7.49 17.13
CA GLY A 69 5.81 -7.46 17.78
C GLY A 69 6.80 -8.50 17.24
N VAL A 70 6.52 -9.08 16.07
CA VAL A 70 7.37 -10.09 15.43
C VAL A 70 8.51 -9.38 14.70
N THR A 71 9.73 -9.54 15.21
CA THR A 71 10.92 -9.03 14.54
C THR A 71 11.23 -9.89 13.33
N THR A 72 10.99 -9.36 12.13
CA THR A 72 11.33 -10.07 10.90
C THR A 72 12.77 -9.71 10.49
N ASN A 73 13.61 -10.71 10.19
CA ASN A 73 14.93 -10.45 9.58
C ASN A 73 14.81 -10.06 8.08
N LEU A 74 13.61 -9.67 7.63
CA LEU A 74 13.26 -9.44 6.25
C LEU A 74 13.35 -7.95 5.94
N LYS A 75 14.25 -7.57 5.04
CA LYS A 75 14.38 -6.15 4.63
C LYS A 75 13.13 -5.68 3.88
N TYR A 76 12.66 -4.47 4.17
CA TYR A 76 11.70 -3.75 3.35
C TYR A 76 12.25 -3.53 1.95
N TYR A 77 11.39 -3.60 0.94
CA TYR A 77 11.81 -3.24 -0.41
C TYR A 77 11.89 -1.72 -0.50
N SER A 78 13.09 -1.15 -0.47
CA SER A 78 13.31 0.25 -0.80
C SER A 78 13.19 0.41 -2.32
N TYR A 79 12.25 1.24 -2.77
CA TYR A 79 12.28 1.76 -4.12
C TYR A 79 13.59 2.56 -4.26
N LYS A 80 14.49 2.13 -5.15
CA LYS A 80 15.68 2.93 -5.48
C LYS A 80 15.20 4.30 -5.96
N LYS A 81 15.76 5.33 -5.35
CA LYS A 81 15.49 6.75 -5.60
C LYS A 81 15.97 7.15 -6.99
#